data_AF-P55911-F1
#
_entry.id   AF-P55911-F1
#
_cell.length_a   1.000
_cell.length_b   1.000
_cell.length_c   1.000
_cell.angle_alpha   90.00
_cell.angle_beta   90.00
_cell.angle_gamma   90.00
#
_symmetry.space_group_name_H-M   'P 1'
#
loop_
_entity.id
_entity.type
_entity.pdbx_description
1 polymer ?
#
loop_
_entity_poly.entity_id
_entity_poly.type
_entity_poly.pdbx_seq_one_letter_code
_entity_poly.pdbx_strand_id
1 'polypeptide(L)'
;LQYIERLDPEREPGRLTFIVRMGADKIRDKLPELVERSPPPATVAWITDPMHGNTYEAAPVHKTRRFDDVLDEVKGFFEVHKSLGTHPGGIHVELTGDDVTECVGGGDEIFVDDLHQRYETACDPRLNRSQSLDLAFLVAEMYRDQ
;
A
#
# COMPACT_ATOMS: atom_id res chain seq x y z
N LEU A 1 6.86 -17.15 9.81
CA LEU A 1 7.39 -18.53 9.68
C LEU A 1 6.30 -19.59 9.64
N GLN A 2 5.49 -19.77 10.69
CA GLN A 2 4.40 -20.77 10.72
C GLN A 2 3.43 -20.67 9.53
N TYR A 3 3.09 -19.45 9.08
CA TYR A 3 2.29 -19.27 7.86
C TYR A 3 2.95 -19.85 6.61
N ILE A 4 4.27 -19.67 6.45
CA ILE A 4 5.00 -20.19 5.29
C ILE A 4 5.02 -21.72 5.34
N GLU A 5 5.32 -22.32 6.50
CA GLU A 5 5.28 -23.78 6.71
C GLU A 5 3.92 -24.40 6.39
N ARG A 6 2.83 -23.69 6.69
CA ARG A 6 1.47 -24.19 6.48
C ARG A 6 0.93 -23.96 5.08
N LEU A 7 1.20 -22.78 4.49
CA LEU A 7 0.59 -22.34 3.24
C LEU A 7 1.47 -22.62 2.01
N ASP A 8 2.78 -22.72 2.22
CA ASP A 8 3.78 -23.02 1.18
C ASP A 8 4.86 -23.99 1.71
N PRO A 9 4.46 -25.23 2.10
CA PRO A 9 5.40 -26.22 2.64
C PRO A 9 6.48 -26.62 1.65
N GLU A 10 6.17 -26.63 0.35
CA GLU A 10 7.08 -27.02 -0.73
C GLU A 10 7.95 -25.86 -1.25
N ARG A 11 7.76 -24.64 -0.73
CA ARG A 11 8.49 -23.43 -1.13
C ARG A 11 8.39 -23.17 -2.64
N GLU A 12 7.16 -23.16 -3.17
CA GLU A 12 6.88 -22.95 -4.60
C GLU A 12 6.86 -21.44 -4.96
N PRO A 13 7.63 -20.98 -5.96
CA PRO A 13 7.66 -19.59 -6.43
C PRO A 13 6.26 -19.01 -6.69
N GLY A 14 5.90 -17.93 -6.00
CA GLY A 14 4.63 -17.22 -6.19
C GLY A 14 3.41 -17.88 -5.54
N ARG A 15 3.56 -19.03 -4.88
CA ARG A 15 2.45 -19.72 -4.20
C ARG A 15 1.87 -18.90 -3.05
N LEU A 16 2.74 -18.29 -2.24
CA LEU A 16 2.36 -17.49 -1.09
C LEU A 16 2.73 -16.02 -1.32
N THR A 17 1.79 -15.13 -1.01
CA THR A 17 2.00 -13.68 -1.02
C THR A 17 1.75 -13.14 0.37
N PHE A 18 2.69 -12.36 0.90
CA PHE A 18 2.47 -11.54 2.08
C PHE A 18 2.07 -10.13 1.65
N ILE A 19 0.84 -9.75 1.97
CA ILE A 19 0.31 -8.40 1.76
C ILE A 19 0.50 -7.62 3.07
N VAL A 20 1.42 -6.66 3.09
CA VAL A 20 1.77 -5.87 4.26
C VAL A 20 1.04 -4.53 4.25
N ARG A 21 0.31 -4.24 5.34
CA ARG A 21 -0.52 -3.04 5.56
C ARG A 21 -0.18 -2.41 6.91
N MET A 22 1.02 -1.86 7.03
CA MET A 22 1.57 -1.45 8.32
C MET A 22 1.26 0.00 8.67
N GLY A 23 1.00 0.84 7.67
CA GLY A 23 0.95 2.29 7.80
C GLY A 23 2.30 2.92 7.48
N ALA A 24 2.28 4.14 6.93
CA ALA A 24 3.45 4.92 6.57
C ALA A 24 4.41 5.11 7.75
N ASP A 25 3.85 5.29 8.95
CA ASP A 25 4.56 5.53 10.20
C ASP A 25 5.28 4.29 10.75
N LYS A 26 5.01 3.09 10.24
CA LYS A 26 5.51 1.82 10.80
C LYS A 26 6.26 0.95 9.80
N ILE A 27 6.00 1.09 8.50
CA ILE A 27 6.50 0.14 7.49
C ILE A 27 8.03 -0.01 7.53
N ARG A 28 8.77 1.09 7.68
CA ARG A 28 10.24 1.11 7.71
C ARG A 28 10.83 0.45 8.94
N ASP A 29 10.12 0.46 10.06
CA ASP A 29 10.58 -0.12 11.32
C ASP A 29 10.19 -1.60 11.47
N LYS A 30 9.02 -1.97 10.94
CA LYS A 30 8.39 -3.28 11.20
C LYS A 30 8.62 -4.29 10.09
N LEU A 31 8.69 -3.87 8.84
CA LEU A 31 8.88 -4.78 7.72
C LEU A 31 10.25 -5.49 7.71
N PRO A 32 11.39 -4.82 8.01
CA PRO A 32 12.71 -5.45 7.88
C PRO A 32 12.83 -6.77 8.65
N GLU A 33 12.37 -6.80 9.91
CA GLU A 33 12.42 -8.00 10.75
C GLU A 33 11.68 -9.20 10.13
N LEU A 34 10.58 -8.95 9.42
CA LEU A 34 9.81 -10.02 8.77
C LEU A 34 10.50 -10.53 7.50
N VAL A 35 11.04 -9.62 6.71
CA VAL A 35 11.74 -9.95 5.45
C VAL A 35 13.01 -10.74 5.74
N GLU A 36 13.84 -10.29 6.68
CA GLU A 36 15.08 -10.97 7.08
C GLU A 36 14.84 -12.38 7.63
N ARG A 37 13.71 -12.60 8.30
CA ARG A 37 13.35 -13.93 8.82
C ARG A 37 12.78 -14.86 7.77
N SER A 38 12.46 -14.38 6.57
CA SER A 38 11.91 -15.22 5.51
C SER A 38 13.00 -16.15 4.95
N PRO A 39 12.87 -17.48 5.06
CA PRO A 39 13.98 -18.41 4.80
C PRO A 39 14.23 -18.60 3.30
N PRO A 40 15.46 -18.38 2.78
CA PRO A 40 15.79 -18.72 1.40
C PRO A 40 15.66 -20.25 1.15
N PRO A 41 15.26 -20.68 -0.06
CA PRO A 41 14.73 -19.87 -1.15
C PRO A 41 13.27 -19.50 -0.84
N ALA A 42 13.04 -18.28 -0.35
CA ALA A 42 11.71 -17.80 0.00
C ALA A 42 11.12 -17.15 -1.25
N THR A 43 10.28 -17.94 -1.85
CA THR A 43 9.39 -17.73 -2.98
C THR A 43 8.20 -16.83 -2.71
N VAL A 44 8.13 -16.28 -1.50
CA VAL A 44 7.00 -15.44 -1.10
C VAL A 44 7.07 -14.13 -1.87
N ALA A 45 5.96 -13.75 -2.49
CA ALA A 45 5.82 -12.43 -3.04
C ALA A 45 5.53 -11.44 -1.89
N TRP A 46 6.28 -10.35 -1.82
CA TRP A 46 5.99 -9.24 -0.92
C TRP A 46 5.17 -8.21 -1.67
N ILE A 47 4.00 -7.87 -1.15
CA ILE A 47 3.12 -6.85 -1.72
C ILE A 47 2.80 -5.86 -0.61
N THR A 48 2.86 -4.56 -0.91
CA THR A 48 2.35 -3.53 0.01
C THR A 48 0.88 -3.23 -0.26
N ASP A 49 0.09 -3.16 0.79
CA ASP A 49 -1.24 -2.59 0.83
C ASP A 49 -1.16 -1.26 1.61
N PRO A 50 -0.94 -0.14 0.91
CA PRO A 50 -0.73 1.16 1.53
C PRO A 50 -2.04 1.85 1.92
N MET A 51 -3.18 1.18 1.77
CA MET A 51 -4.50 1.80 1.99
C MET A 51 -4.93 1.62 3.44
N HIS A 52 -4.88 0.37 3.83
CA HIS A 52 -5.55 -0.19 4.96
C HIS A 52 -4.86 0.12 6.30
N GLY A 53 -3.55 0.41 6.27
CA GLY A 53 -2.78 0.91 7.42
C GLY A 53 -2.94 2.41 7.69
N ASN A 54 -3.43 3.18 6.71
CA ASN A 54 -3.41 4.66 6.71
C ASN A 54 -4.81 5.29 6.80
N THR A 55 -5.81 4.55 7.26
CA THR A 55 -7.18 5.06 7.40
C THR A 55 -7.35 5.86 8.69
N TYR A 56 -7.96 7.04 8.61
CA TYR A 56 -8.33 7.86 9.76
C TYR A 56 -9.75 8.43 9.59
N GLU A 57 -10.35 8.87 10.70
CA GLU A 57 -11.66 9.53 10.68
C GLU A 57 -11.50 11.04 10.57
N ALA A 58 -12.06 11.63 9.50
CA ALA A 58 -12.15 13.06 9.33
C ALA A 58 -13.50 13.56 9.86
N ALA A 59 -13.47 14.50 10.81
CA ALA A 59 -14.68 14.99 11.46
C ALA A 59 -15.59 15.73 10.45
N PRO A 60 -16.92 15.51 10.47
CA PRO A 60 -17.65 14.69 11.44
C PRO A 60 -18.08 13.28 10.98
N VAL A 61 -17.88 12.87 9.71
CA VAL A 61 -18.60 11.65 9.22
C VAL A 61 -17.79 10.72 8.31
N HIS A 62 -16.73 11.18 7.65
CA HIS A 62 -16.07 10.37 6.63
C HIS A 62 -14.78 9.75 7.15
N LYS A 63 -14.66 8.43 7.01
CA LYS A 63 -13.33 7.80 6.97
C LYS A 63 -12.62 8.32 5.73
N THR A 64 -11.33 8.59 5.84
CA THR A 64 -10.52 8.98 4.68
C THR A 64 -9.10 8.48 4.87
N ARG A 65 -8.28 8.66 3.84
CA ARG A 65 -6.86 8.35 3.80
C ARG A 65 -6.16 9.54 3.16
N ARG A 66 -4.99 9.92 3.65
CA ARG A 66 -4.17 10.94 2.96
C ARG A 66 -3.39 10.27 1.85
N PHE A 67 -3.47 10.81 0.65
CA PHE A 67 -2.72 10.31 -0.49
C PHE A 67 -1.22 10.29 -0.22
N ASP A 68 -0.69 11.29 0.49
CA ASP A 68 0.73 11.34 0.88
C ASP A 68 1.14 10.19 1.81
N ASP A 69 0.27 9.79 2.75
CA ASP A 69 0.54 8.65 3.64
C ASP A 69 0.50 7.33 2.85
N VAL A 70 -0.45 7.19 1.91
CA VAL A 70 -0.49 6.05 0.98
C VAL A 70 0.82 5.96 0.18
N LEU A 71 1.28 7.08 -0.40
CA LEU A 71 2.53 7.13 -1.15
C LEU A 71 3.76 6.84 -0.28
N ASP A 72 3.81 7.37 0.94
CA ASP A 72 4.96 7.18 1.81
C ASP A 72 5.07 5.74 2.32
N GLU A 73 3.96 5.02 2.54
CA GLU A 73 4.02 3.59 2.83
C GLU A 73 4.61 2.80 1.66
N VAL A 74 4.19 3.09 0.42
CA VAL A 74 4.76 2.46 -0.77
C VAL A 74 6.26 2.78 -0.90
N LYS A 75 6.64 4.04 -0.71
CA LYS A 75 8.05 4.44 -0.74
C LYS A 75 8.87 3.70 0.32
N GLY A 76 8.37 3.64 1.56
CA GLY A 76 9.02 2.93 2.65
C GLY A 76 9.16 1.43 2.38
N PHE A 77 8.16 0.82 1.75
CA PHE A 77 8.22 -0.57 1.30
C PHE A 77 9.36 -0.79 0.29
N PHE A 78 9.50 0.07 -0.73
CA PHE A 78 10.58 0.00 -1.72
C PHE A 78 11.96 0.25 -1.09
N GLU A 79 12.06 1.20 -0.15
CA GLU A 79 13.31 1.50 0.58
C GLU A 79 13.78 0.31 1.41
N VAL A 80 12.87 -0.36 2.13
CA VAL A 80 13.19 -1.58 2.89
C VAL A 80 13.71 -2.67 1.96
N HIS A 81 13.00 -2.96 0.87
CA HIS A 81 13.42 -4.01 -0.07
C HIS A 81 14.77 -3.71 -0.72
N LYS A 82 15.02 -2.46 -1.13
CA LYS A 82 16.31 -2.00 -1.65
C LYS A 82 17.43 -2.19 -0.63
N SER A 83 17.19 -1.80 0.64
CA SER A 83 18.18 -1.90 1.71
C SER A 83 18.58 -3.34 2.04
N LEU A 84 17.63 -4.28 1.90
CA LEU A 84 17.84 -5.70 2.20
C LEU A 84 18.24 -6.52 0.96
N GLY A 85 18.31 -5.90 -0.23
CA GLY A 85 18.59 -6.60 -1.49
C GLY A 85 17.50 -7.63 -1.86
N THR A 86 16.25 -7.33 -1.52
CA THR A 86 15.09 -8.19 -1.80
C THR A 86 14.14 -7.53 -2.80
N HIS A 87 13.23 -8.30 -3.40
CA HIS A 87 12.35 -7.80 -4.46
C HIS A 87 11.04 -7.21 -3.90
N PRO A 88 10.72 -5.92 -4.18
CA PRO A 88 9.38 -5.39 -3.94
C PRO A 88 8.42 -5.94 -4.99
N GLY A 89 7.58 -6.92 -4.62
CA GLY A 89 6.84 -7.74 -5.59
C GLY A 89 5.54 -7.14 -6.14
N GLY A 90 5.02 -6.06 -5.54
CA GLY A 90 3.82 -5.40 -6.05
C GLY A 90 3.11 -4.50 -5.05
N ILE A 91 1.96 -3.97 -5.47
CA ILE A 91 1.06 -3.15 -4.67
C ILE A 91 -0.36 -3.73 -4.72
N HIS A 92 -1.12 -3.55 -3.64
CA HIS A 92 -2.54 -3.89 -3.52
C HIS A 92 -3.30 -2.65 -3.09
N VAL A 93 -4.18 -2.12 -3.94
CA VAL A 93 -4.82 -0.82 -3.72
C VAL A 93 -6.33 -0.90 -3.94
N GLU A 94 -7.06 -0.02 -3.24
CA GLU A 94 -8.49 0.19 -3.44
C GLU A 94 -8.69 1.45 -4.28
N LEU A 95 -9.27 1.28 -5.48
CA LEU A 95 -9.47 2.37 -6.43
C LEU A 95 -10.82 2.31 -7.14
N THR A 96 -11.20 3.42 -7.75
CA THR A 96 -12.29 3.49 -8.74
C THR A 96 -11.88 4.38 -9.93
N GLY A 97 -12.49 4.13 -11.10
CA GLY A 97 -12.32 4.96 -12.29
C GLY A 97 -13.12 6.27 -12.26
N ASP A 98 -13.94 6.47 -11.21
CA ASP A 98 -14.77 7.64 -11.00
C ASP A 98 -13.99 8.79 -10.33
N ASP A 99 -14.46 10.01 -10.56
CA ASP A 99 -13.94 11.24 -9.94
C ASP A 99 -14.57 11.46 -8.56
N VAL A 100 -14.37 10.50 -7.65
CA VAL A 100 -14.87 10.54 -6.26
C VAL A 100 -13.98 11.37 -5.34
N THR A 101 -14.54 11.82 -4.23
CA THR A 101 -13.86 12.58 -3.16
C THR A 101 -13.78 11.74 -1.88
N GLU A 102 -12.98 10.68 -1.91
CA GLU A 102 -12.91 9.68 -0.83
C GLU A 102 -11.57 9.72 -0.06
N CYS A 103 -10.45 9.90 -0.77
CA CYS A 103 -9.12 10.13 -0.21
C CYS A 103 -8.71 11.60 -0.38
N VAL A 104 -8.10 12.19 0.66
CA VAL A 104 -7.63 13.59 0.63
C VAL A 104 -6.23 13.71 0.01
N GLY A 105 -5.91 14.87 -0.55
CA GLY A 105 -4.66 15.12 -1.28
C GLY A 105 -4.69 14.61 -2.73
N GLY A 106 -3.53 14.40 -3.34
CA GLY A 106 -3.38 14.10 -4.78
C GLY A 106 -3.02 15.35 -5.60
N GLY A 107 -2.71 15.16 -6.89
CA GLY A 107 -2.36 16.28 -7.78
C GLY A 107 -3.51 17.28 -7.98
N ASP A 108 -4.73 16.76 -8.08
CA ASP A 108 -5.97 17.53 -7.94
C ASP A 108 -6.37 17.53 -6.46
N GLU A 109 -5.88 18.52 -5.70
CA GLU A 109 -5.96 18.52 -4.24
C GLU A 109 -7.41 18.42 -3.72
N ILE A 110 -7.70 17.34 -2.98
CA ILE A 110 -8.98 17.13 -2.27
C ILE A 110 -8.79 17.47 -0.80
N PHE A 111 -9.57 18.41 -0.28
CA PHE A 111 -9.59 18.74 1.13
C PHE A 111 -10.60 17.88 1.90
N VAL A 112 -10.46 17.85 3.23
CA VAL A 112 -11.42 17.17 4.12
C VAL A 112 -12.85 17.70 3.89
N ASP A 113 -12.99 19.00 3.67
CA ASP A 113 -14.29 19.62 3.42
C ASP A 113 -14.88 19.22 2.06
N ASP A 114 -14.10 18.68 1.13
CA ASP A 114 -14.61 18.23 -0.17
C ASP A 114 -15.18 16.81 -0.15
N LEU A 115 -14.92 16.05 0.92
CA LEU A 115 -15.29 14.63 0.98
C LEU A 115 -16.79 14.42 0.70
N HIS A 116 -17.65 15.28 1.24
CA HIS A 116 -19.11 15.19 1.07
C HIS A 116 -19.59 15.41 -0.37
N GLN A 117 -18.77 15.96 -1.27
CA GLN A 117 -19.20 16.27 -2.63
C GLN A 117 -19.51 15.00 -3.43
N ARG A 118 -18.71 13.95 -3.26
CA ARG A 118 -18.86 12.69 -4.00
C ARG A 118 -18.24 11.49 -3.28
N TYR A 119 -18.67 11.25 -2.05
CA TYR A 119 -18.32 10.07 -1.25
C TYR A 119 -19.27 8.90 -1.56
N GLU A 120 -18.85 7.96 -2.42
CA GLU A 120 -19.74 6.93 -2.99
C GLU A 120 -19.43 5.50 -2.52
N THR A 121 -18.30 5.29 -1.85
CA THR A 121 -17.93 3.96 -1.32
C THR A 121 -18.91 3.43 -0.27
N ALA A 122 -19.10 2.11 -0.28
CA ALA A 122 -19.91 1.41 0.72
C ALA A 122 -19.13 1.06 2.00
N CYS A 123 -17.80 1.14 1.97
CA CYS A 123 -16.95 0.79 3.11
C CYS A 123 -15.78 1.77 3.24
N ASP A 124 -14.68 1.47 2.57
CA ASP A 124 -13.44 2.21 2.75
C ASP A 124 -13.19 3.21 1.60
N PRO A 125 -12.54 4.35 1.90
CA PRO A 125 -12.26 5.40 0.93
C PRO A 125 -11.28 4.92 -0.15
N ARG A 126 -11.66 5.01 -1.43
CA ARG A 126 -10.87 4.54 -2.57
C ARG A 126 -10.09 5.68 -3.20
N LEU A 127 -8.98 5.36 -3.84
CA LEU A 127 -8.32 6.30 -4.76
C LEU A 127 -9.25 6.58 -5.94
N ASN A 128 -9.39 7.85 -6.30
CA ASN A 128 -10.10 8.26 -7.52
C ASN A 128 -9.23 8.03 -8.77
N ARG A 129 -9.77 8.35 -9.95
CA ARG A 129 -9.06 8.18 -11.22
C ARG A 129 -7.69 8.89 -11.26
N SER A 130 -7.64 10.17 -10.91
CA SER A 130 -6.40 10.97 -10.95
C SER A 130 -5.37 10.43 -9.97
N GLN A 131 -5.75 10.23 -8.69
CA GLN A 131 -4.88 9.69 -7.65
C GLN A 131 -4.33 8.29 -8.00
N SER A 132 -5.15 7.45 -8.65
CA SER A 132 -4.72 6.11 -9.09
C SER A 132 -3.64 6.18 -10.18
N LEU A 133 -3.77 7.13 -11.12
CA LEU A 133 -2.77 7.34 -12.17
C LEU A 133 -1.49 7.93 -11.60
N ASP A 134 -1.60 8.92 -10.71
CA ASP A 134 -0.46 9.53 -10.01
C ASP A 134 0.36 8.46 -9.27
N LEU A 135 -0.32 7.60 -8.49
CA LEU A 135 0.31 6.49 -7.80
C LEU A 135 1.03 5.54 -8.77
N ALA A 136 0.40 5.20 -9.90
CA ALA A 136 1.00 4.31 -10.88
C ALA A 136 2.29 4.88 -11.49
N PHE A 137 2.33 6.18 -11.82
CA PHE A 137 3.53 6.83 -12.32
C PHE A 137 4.65 6.87 -11.28
N LEU A 138 4.34 7.21 -10.03
CA LEU A 138 5.31 7.25 -8.95
C LEU A 138 5.88 5.85 -8.64
N VAL A 139 5.05 4.81 -8.63
CA VAL A 139 5.52 3.42 -8.49
C VAL A 139 6.41 3.00 -9.64
N ALA A 140 6.09 3.41 -10.88
CA ALA A 140 6.94 3.15 -12.03
C ALA A 140 8.30 3.88 -11.97
N GLU A 141 8.38 5.02 -11.28
CA GLU A 141 9.66 5.67 -10.96
C GLU A 141 10.43 4.89 -9.90
N MET A 142 9.77 4.45 -8.83
CA MET A 142 10.42 3.66 -7.78
C MET A 142 11.02 2.35 -8.32
N TYR A 143 10.33 1.65 -9.24
CA TYR A 143 10.90 0.46 -9.90
C TYR A 143 12.09 0.75 -10.81
N ARG A 144 12.19 1.95 -11.40
CA ARG A 144 13.37 2.34 -12.20
C ARG A 144 14.60 2.56 -11.34
N ASP A 145 14.41 2.95 -10.08
CA ASP A 145 15.47 3.24 -9.13
C ASP A 145 15.87 2.03 -8.25
N GLN A 146 15.17 0.90 -8.36
CA GLN A 146 15.52 -0.35 -7.68
C GLN A 146 16.78 -0.99 -8.28
#